data_AF-A0A7V3XE30-F1
#
_entry.id   AF-A0A7V3XE30-F1
#
_cell.length_a   1.000
_cell.length_b   1.000
_cell.length_c   1.000
_cell.angle_alpha   90.00
_cell.angle_beta   90.00
_cell.angle_gamma   90.00
#
_symmetry.space_group_name_H-M   'P 1'
#
loop_
_entity.id
_entity.type
_entity.pdbx_description
1 polymer ?
#
loop_
_entity_poly.entity_id
_entity_poly.type
_entity_poly.pdbx_seq_one_letter_code
_entity_poly.pdbx_strand_id
1 'polypeptide(L)'
;MVSILIVVLLLIAVVFYVGYPLIFRREGSSPTEDSASPDQHPLRELLHKKEITYLALKDLEFDYKMGKLSEGDYHQLREQLKRDAIVILQQIDEMEVGQRGESLEDQIEREILAFRKKKKAGLQTHPEEATPGVQCPHCHKRLSARDKFCSECGTRVQFSCESCGQVYPTVHKFCPNCGNKLVFSL
;
A
#
# COMPACT_ATOMS: atom_id res chain seq x y z
N MET A 1 56.04 27.57 27.05
CA MET A 1 55.00 27.21 28.04
C MET A 1 53.59 27.45 27.50
N VAL A 2 53.30 28.64 26.95
CA VAL A 2 51.99 28.97 26.35
C VAL A 2 51.62 28.04 25.18
N SER A 3 52.58 27.71 24.31
CA SER A 3 52.36 26.79 23.18
C SER A 3 51.93 25.38 23.61
N ILE A 4 52.53 24.84 24.67
CA ILE A 4 52.22 23.50 25.18
C ILE A 4 50.81 23.46 25.78
N LEU A 5 50.40 24.52 26.49
CA LEU A 5 49.06 24.65 27.04
C LEU A 5 47.98 24.66 25.94
N ILE A 6 48.22 25.34 24.82
CA ILE A 6 47.28 25.40 23.69
C ILE A 6 47.11 24.01 23.05
N VAL A 7 48.21 23.28 22.85
CA VAL A 7 48.18 21.93 22.25
C VAL A 7 47.43 20.94 23.14
N VAL A 8 47.66 20.98 24.46
CA VAL A 8 46.97 20.08 25.41
C VAL A 8 45.47 20.40 25.47
N LEU A 9 45.09 21.69 25.47
CA LEU A 9 43.68 22.10 25.48
C LEU A 9 42.96 21.66 24.19
N LEU A 10 43.62 21.80 23.03
CA LEU A 10 43.09 21.31 21.75
C LEU A 10 42.92 19.79 21.75
N LEU A 11 43.88 19.02 22.28
CA LEU A 11 43.75 17.57 22.39
C LEU A 11 42.57 17.16 23.27
N ILE A 12 42.40 17.80 24.43
CA ILE A 12 41.27 17.52 25.32
C ILE A 12 39.94 17.88 24.64
N ALA A 13 39.87 19.02 23.94
CA ALA A 13 38.69 19.44 23.21
C ALA A 13 38.33 18.47 22.08
N VAL A 14 39.31 17.93 21.35
CA VAL A 14 39.10 16.90 20.31
C VAL A 14 38.60 15.59 20.93
N VAL A 15 39.23 15.13 22.03
CA VAL A 15 38.81 13.92 22.73
C VAL A 15 37.40 14.07 23.30
N PHE A 16 37.04 15.23 23.85
CA PHE A 16 35.67 15.50 24.27
C PHE A 16 34.71 15.60 23.07
N TYR A 17 35.08 16.29 22.00
CA TYR A 17 34.23 16.41 20.81
C TYR A 17 33.94 15.05 20.15
N VAL A 18 34.91 14.13 20.17
CA VAL A 18 34.78 12.76 19.63
C VAL A 18 34.19 11.79 20.66
N GLY A 19 34.51 11.93 21.94
CA GLY A 19 34.05 11.08 23.04
C GLY A 19 32.63 11.41 23.52
N TYR A 20 32.22 12.67 23.42
CA TYR A 20 30.87 13.13 23.74
C TYR A 20 29.79 12.43 22.89
N PRO A 21 29.89 12.30 21.55
CA PRO A 21 28.94 11.49 20.78
C PRO A 21 29.07 9.98 21.04
N LEU A 22 30.11 9.50 21.73
CA LEU A 22 30.26 8.10 22.11
C LEU A 22 29.64 7.79 23.49
N ILE A 23 29.66 8.75 24.42
CA ILE A 23 29.15 8.61 25.79
C ILE A 23 27.73 9.18 25.93
N PHE A 24 27.41 10.28 25.23
CA PHE A 24 26.13 11.00 25.32
C PHE A 24 25.17 10.71 24.14
N ARG A 25 25.58 9.99 23.08
CA ARG A 25 24.63 9.42 22.09
C ARG A 25 23.97 8.14 22.61
N ARG A 26 23.55 8.17 23.88
CA ARG A 26 22.76 7.10 24.51
C ARG A 26 21.37 7.55 24.98
N GLU A 27 21.00 8.84 24.83
CA GLU A 27 19.64 9.31 25.21
C GLU A 27 18.97 10.26 24.18
N GLY A 28 19.59 10.51 23.03
CA GLY A 28 19.02 11.31 21.95
C GLY A 28 19.16 10.64 20.59
N SER A 29 18.25 9.73 20.28
CA SER A 29 18.16 8.98 19.03
C SER A 29 17.77 9.87 17.84
N SER A 30 18.70 10.08 16.92
CA SER A 30 18.48 10.25 15.46
C SER A 30 19.85 10.44 14.75
N PRO A 31 20.00 10.23 13.42
CA PRO A 31 19.04 9.80 12.41
C PRO A 31 19.52 8.58 11.57
N THR A 32 18.60 8.04 10.76
CA THR A 32 18.70 6.97 9.72
C THR A 32 18.56 5.51 10.19
N GLU A 33 17.40 4.93 9.85
CA GLU A 33 17.07 3.50 9.80
C GLU A 33 17.01 2.78 11.17
N ASP A 34 15.91 3.02 11.88
CA ASP A 34 15.19 2.06 12.74
C ASP A 34 14.40 2.84 13.79
N SER A 35 13.43 3.61 13.30
CA SER A 35 12.22 3.91 14.08
C SER A 35 11.42 2.61 14.17
N ALA A 36 11.95 1.68 14.97
CA ALA A 36 11.32 0.42 15.28
C ALA A 36 10.26 0.67 16.34
N SER A 37 9.01 0.65 15.91
CA SER A 37 7.84 0.49 16.77
C SER A 37 8.07 -0.61 17.81
N PRO A 38 7.34 -0.60 18.95
CA PRO A 38 7.32 -1.69 19.92
C PRO A 38 7.10 -3.09 19.30
N ASP A 39 6.58 -3.15 18.07
CA ASP A 39 6.22 -4.36 17.33
C ASP A 39 7.35 -5.04 16.54
N GLN A 40 8.57 -4.46 16.48
CA GLN A 40 9.69 -5.09 15.74
C GLN A 40 10.52 -6.09 16.57
N HIS A 41 10.25 -6.22 17.87
CA HIS A 41 10.95 -7.16 18.75
C HIS A 41 10.82 -8.64 18.27
N PRO A 42 9.64 -9.13 17.84
CA PRO A 42 9.46 -10.52 17.41
C PRO A 42 10.24 -10.85 16.11
N LEU A 43 10.26 -9.92 15.15
CA LEU A 43 10.95 -10.11 13.87
C LEU A 43 12.47 -10.20 14.05
N ARG A 44 13.04 -9.34 14.89
CA ARG A 44 14.49 -9.39 15.20
C ARG A 44 14.88 -10.69 15.88
N GLU A 45 14.04 -11.21 16.77
CA GLU A 45 14.28 -12.51 17.41
C GLU A 45 14.32 -13.65 16.38
N LEU A 46 13.38 -13.67 15.42
CA LEU A 46 13.38 -14.70 14.37
C LEU A 46 14.58 -14.58 13.43
N LEU A 47 14.96 -13.36 13.04
CA LEU A 47 16.13 -13.13 12.20
C LEU A 47 17.42 -13.62 12.89
N HIS A 48 17.55 -13.38 14.19
CA HIS A 48 18.65 -13.90 14.98
C HIS A 48 18.63 -15.43 15.07
N LYS A 49 17.45 -16.05 15.28
CA LYS A 49 17.31 -17.51 15.25
C LYS A 49 17.74 -18.09 13.90
N LYS A 50 17.35 -17.46 12.78
CA LYS A 50 17.79 -17.85 11.43
C LYS A 50 19.33 -17.85 11.33
N GLU A 51 19.97 -16.78 11.78
CA GLU A 51 21.44 -16.66 11.74
C GLU A 51 22.11 -17.78 12.56
N ILE A 52 21.62 -18.06 13.77
CA ILE A 52 22.11 -19.17 14.61
C ILE A 52 21.96 -20.51 13.90
N THR A 53 20.78 -20.83 13.36
CA THR A 53 20.53 -22.11 12.67
C THR A 53 21.43 -22.26 11.45
N TYR A 54 21.72 -21.17 10.74
CA TYR A 54 22.60 -21.19 9.57
C TYR A 54 24.06 -21.43 9.97
N LEU A 55 24.52 -20.80 11.04
CA LEU A 55 25.84 -21.06 11.61
C LEU A 55 25.96 -22.52 12.06
N ALA A 56 24.95 -23.05 12.75
CA ALA A 56 24.92 -24.45 13.16
C ALA A 56 25.01 -25.41 11.96
N LEU A 57 24.33 -25.12 10.86
CA LEU A 57 24.40 -25.92 9.63
C LEU A 57 25.81 -25.89 9.01
N LYS A 58 26.46 -24.71 9.03
CA LYS A 58 27.82 -24.52 8.53
C LYS A 58 28.85 -25.25 9.38
N ASP A 59 28.72 -25.17 10.70
CA ASP A 59 29.59 -25.85 11.65
C ASP A 59 29.43 -27.38 11.54
N LEU A 60 28.21 -27.88 11.36
CA LEU A 60 27.93 -29.29 11.10
C LEU A 60 28.63 -29.79 9.82
N GLU A 61 28.56 -29.01 8.74
CA GLU A 61 29.22 -29.38 7.48
C GLU A 61 30.75 -29.37 7.62
N PHE A 62 31.29 -28.45 8.40
CA PHE A 62 32.70 -28.42 8.73
C PHE A 62 33.12 -29.65 9.55
N ASP A 63 32.37 -30.02 10.59
CA ASP A 63 32.68 -31.18 11.43
C ASP A 63 32.64 -32.49 10.65
N TYR A 64 31.70 -32.66 9.72
CA TYR A 64 31.68 -33.81 8.80
C TYR A 64 32.90 -33.83 7.88
N LYS A 65 33.26 -32.68 7.27
CA LYS A 65 34.47 -32.58 6.43
C LYS A 65 35.76 -32.85 7.20
N MET A 66 35.78 -32.55 8.49
CA MET A 66 36.90 -32.85 9.40
C MET A 66 36.90 -34.30 9.90
N GLY A 67 35.95 -35.13 9.46
CA GLY A 67 35.86 -36.54 9.84
C GLY A 67 35.44 -36.79 11.29
N LYS A 68 34.89 -35.78 11.98
CA LYS A 68 34.41 -35.93 13.37
C LYS A 68 33.07 -36.67 13.45
N LEU A 69 32.33 -36.72 12.35
CA LEU A 69 30.98 -37.27 12.28
C LEU A 69 30.88 -38.37 11.23
N SER A 70 30.06 -39.37 11.52
CA SER A 70 29.70 -40.39 10.54
C SER A 70 28.74 -39.81 9.49
N GLU A 71 28.71 -40.40 8.30
CA GLU A 71 27.82 -39.97 7.22
C GLU A 71 26.34 -40.04 7.65
N GLY A 72 25.93 -41.11 8.33
CA GLY A 72 24.57 -41.28 8.84
C GLY A 72 24.16 -40.17 9.83
N ASP A 73 25.03 -39.87 10.80
CA ASP A 73 24.75 -38.83 11.81
C ASP A 73 24.69 -37.44 11.19
N TYR A 74 25.60 -37.15 10.25
CA TYR A 74 25.60 -35.90 9.49
C TYR A 74 24.27 -35.72 8.74
N HIS A 75 23.82 -36.73 8.00
CA HIS A 75 22.57 -36.65 7.24
C HIS A 75 21.37 -36.43 8.17
N GLN A 76 21.29 -37.15 9.28
CA GLN A 76 20.19 -37.00 10.23
C GLN A 76 20.14 -35.58 10.82
N LEU A 77 21.26 -35.07 11.31
CA LEU A 77 21.33 -33.76 11.97
C LEU A 77 21.13 -32.62 10.96
N ARG A 78 21.64 -32.77 9.75
CA ARG A 78 21.46 -31.80 8.66
C ARG A 78 19.99 -31.67 8.28
N GLU A 79 19.27 -32.78 8.14
CA GLU A 79 17.85 -32.74 7.80
C GLU A 79 17.01 -32.15 8.94
N GLN A 80 17.41 -32.35 10.20
CA GLN A 80 16.78 -31.68 11.33
C GLN A 80 16.98 -30.15 11.28
N LEU A 81 18.23 -29.68 11.17
CA LEU A 81 18.53 -28.24 11.13
C LEU A 81 17.88 -27.54 9.92
N LYS A 82 17.80 -28.22 8.77
CA LYS A 82 17.07 -27.71 7.60
C LYS A 82 15.58 -27.53 7.88
N ARG A 83 14.94 -28.50 8.54
CA ARG A 83 13.53 -28.38 8.92
C ARG A 83 13.32 -27.18 9.85
N ASP A 84 14.19 -27.01 10.85
CA ASP A 84 14.13 -25.87 11.76
C ASP A 84 14.29 -24.54 11.00
N ALA A 85 15.22 -24.47 10.06
CA ALA A 85 15.42 -23.29 9.21
C ALA A 85 14.17 -22.96 8.36
N ILE A 86 13.51 -23.97 7.79
CA ILE A 86 12.28 -23.78 7.00
C ILE A 86 11.18 -23.18 7.87
N VAL A 87 10.98 -23.71 9.08
CA VAL A 87 9.97 -23.20 10.02
C VAL A 87 10.23 -21.74 10.38
N ILE A 88 11.48 -21.38 10.69
CA ILE A 88 11.85 -19.99 11.01
C ILE A 88 11.58 -19.05 9.83
N LEU A 89 11.93 -19.49 8.60
CA LEU A 89 11.70 -18.68 7.40
C LEU A 89 10.20 -18.46 7.15
N GLN A 90 9.36 -19.49 7.33
CA GLN A 90 7.91 -19.34 7.21
C GLN A 90 7.36 -18.32 8.20
N GLN A 91 7.82 -18.35 9.45
CA GLN A 91 7.40 -17.39 10.47
C GLN A 91 7.84 -15.95 10.13
N ILE A 92 9.02 -15.78 9.52
CA ILE A 92 9.48 -14.46 9.04
C ILE A 92 8.58 -13.99 7.90
N ASP A 93 8.32 -14.84 6.90
CA ASP A 93 7.48 -14.50 5.74
C ASP A 93 6.07 -14.09 6.19
N GLU A 94 5.47 -14.79 7.15
CA GLU A 94 4.15 -14.45 7.72
C GLU A 94 4.13 -13.04 8.34
N MET A 95 5.16 -12.69 9.12
CA MET A 95 5.24 -11.38 9.74
C MET A 95 5.57 -10.26 8.73
N GLU A 96 6.44 -10.53 7.75
CA GLU A 96 6.74 -9.58 6.67
C GLU A 96 5.51 -9.31 5.80
N VAL A 97 4.75 -10.34 5.46
CA VAL A 97 3.50 -10.19 4.69
C VAL A 97 2.44 -9.46 5.51
N GLY A 98 2.32 -9.73 6.81
CA GLY A 98 1.41 -9.00 7.70
C GLY A 98 1.73 -7.50 7.76
N GLN A 99 3.00 -7.15 8.01
CA GLN A 99 3.44 -5.75 8.05
C GLN A 99 3.31 -5.05 6.69
N ARG A 100 3.71 -5.73 5.60
CA ARG A 100 3.60 -5.18 4.24
C ARG A 100 2.13 -5.05 3.83
N GLY A 101 1.29 -6.02 4.15
CA GLY A 101 -0.15 -6.04 3.87
C GLY A 101 -0.89 -4.88 4.53
N GLU A 102 -0.70 -4.69 5.84
CA GLU A 102 -1.26 -3.56 6.59
C GLU A 102 -0.81 -2.21 5.99
N SER A 103 0.49 -2.08 5.68
CA SER A 103 1.02 -0.86 5.06
C SER A 103 0.45 -0.56 3.66
N LEU A 104 0.15 -1.60 2.87
CA LEU A 104 -0.38 -1.49 1.52
C LEU A 104 -1.87 -1.17 1.54
N GLU A 105 -2.64 -1.84 2.40
CA GLU A 105 -4.06 -1.58 2.59
C GLU A 105 -4.31 -0.14 3.04
N ASP A 106 -3.53 0.35 4.00
CA ASP A 106 -3.58 1.75 4.45
C ASP A 106 -3.23 2.75 3.35
N GLN A 107 -2.27 2.42 2.49
CA GLN A 107 -1.93 3.24 1.33
C GLN A 107 -3.07 3.29 0.31
N ILE A 108 -3.65 2.12 0.00
CA ILE A 108 -4.77 1.98 -0.93
C ILE A 108 -5.98 2.77 -0.42
N GLU A 109 -6.34 2.65 0.87
CA GLU A 109 -7.49 3.38 1.42
C GLU A 109 -7.28 4.89 1.36
N ARG A 110 -6.09 5.37 1.75
CA ARG A 110 -5.73 6.80 1.65
C ARG A 110 -5.84 7.31 0.22
N GLU A 111 -5.35 6.54 -0.75
CA GLU A 111 -5.48 6.90 -2.16
C GLU A 111 -6.94 6.92 -2.62
N ILE A 112 -7.74 5.90 -2.31
CA ILE A 112 -9.17 5.84 -2.65
C ILE A 112 -9.92 7.05 -2.07
N LEU A 113 -9.64 7.43 -0.83
CA LEU A 113 -10.24 8.61 -0.20
C LEU A 113 -9.82 9.90 -0.89
N ALA A 114 -8.54 10.03 -1.28
CA ALA A 114 -8.05 11.17 -2.04
C ALA A 114 -8.72 11.27 -3.42
N PHE A 115 -8.87 10.15 -4.12
CA PHE A 115 -9.58 10.08 -5.40
C PHE A 115 -11.07 10.39 -5.26
N ARG A 116 -11.75 9.91 -4.22
CA ARG A 116 -13.17 10.23 -3.96
C ARG A 116 -13.36 11.73 -3.68
N LYS A 117 -12.47 12.36 -2.92
CA LYS A 117 -12.51 13.82 -2.68
C LYS A 117 -12.27 14.61 -3.98
N LYS A 118 -11.25 14.24 -4.76
CA LYS A 118 -10.98 14.87 -6.08
C LYS A 118 -12.15 14.67 -7.05
N LYS A 119 -12.75 13.48 -7.08
CA LYS A 119 -13.92 13.18 -7.93
C LYS A 119 -15.17 13.91 -7.44
N LYS A 120 -15.38 14.13 -6.14
CA LYS A 120 -16.46 14.98 -5.64
C LYS A 120 -16.22 16.47 -5.92
N ALA A 121 -14.97 16.94 -5.89
CA ALA A 121 -14.62 18.31 -6.24
C ALA A 121 -14.66 18.58 -7.76
N GLY A 122 -14.39 17.56 -8.58
CA GLY A 122 -14.46 17.60 -10.05
C GLY A 122 -15.78 17.11 -10.64
N LEU A 123 -16.63 16.44 -9.85
CA LEU A 123 -18.03 16.22 -10.17
C LEU A 123 -18.72 17.55 -9.94
N GLN A 124 -18.61 18.42 -10.94
CA GLN A 124 -19.50 19.56 -11.09
C GLN A 124 -20.92 19.02 -10.97
N THR A 125 -21.48 19.14 -9.77
CA THR A 125 -22.89 19.36 -9.57
C THR A 125 -23.17 20.63 -10.36
N HIS A 126 -23.46 20.47 -11.66
CA HIS A 126 -24.16 21.50 -12.39
C HIS A 126 -25.34 21.89 -11.50
N PRO A 127 -25.45 23.18 -11.14
CA PRO A 127 -26.59 23.66 -10.39
C PRO A 127 -27.85 23.11 -11.04
N GLU A 128 -28.73 22.68 -10.17
CA GLU A 128 -30.04 22.10 -10.42
C GLU A 128 -30.94 23.14 -11.09
N GLU A 129 -30.59 23.60 -12.29
CA GLU A 129 -31.51 24.32 -13.15
C GLU A 129 -32.41 23.29 -13.79
N ALA A 130 -33.59 23.17 -13.19
CA ALA A 130 -34.71 22.35 -13.56
C ALA A 130 -35.00 22.44 -15.07
N THR A 131 -34.38 21.57 -15.86
CA THR A 131 -34.79 21.34 -17.24
C THR A 131 -36.15 20.63 -17.19
N PRO A 132 -37.13 21.00 -18.04
CA PRO A 132 -38.44 20.36 -18.05
C PRO A 132 -38.27 18.86 -18.24
N GLY A 133 -38.60 18.11 -17.19
CA GLY A 133 -38.28 16.69 -17.09
C GLY A 133 -39.15 15.86 -18.02
N VAL A 134 -38.51 14.95 -18.73
CA VAL A 134 -39.22 13.90 -19.48
C VAL A 134 -39.61 12.81 -18.48
N GLN A 135 -40.85 12.32 -18.56
CA GLN A 135 -41.31 11.21 -17.73
C GLN A 135 -40.94 9.87 -18.37
N CYS A 136 -40.57 8.90 -17.55
CA CYS A 136 -40.37 7.53 -17.99
C CYS A 136 -41.68 6.94 -18.55
N PRO A 137 -41.70 6.30 -19.73
CA PRO A 137 -42.91 5.71 -20.30
C PRO A 137 -43.39 4.46 -19.56
N HIS A 138 -42.53 3.84 -18.74
CA HIS A 138 -42.86 2.61 -18.01
C HIS A 138 -43.39 2.89 -16.60
N CYS A 139 -42.77 3.80 -15.85
CA CYS A 139 -43.13 4.08 -14.45
C CYS A 139 -43.52 5.55 -14.18
N HIS A 140 -43.51 6.42 -15.20
CA HIS A 140 -43.86 7.84 -15.12
C HIS A 140 -42.97 8.71 -14.21
N LYS A 141 -41.87 8.17 -13.65
CA LYS A 141 -40.92 8.97 -12.87
C LYS A 141 -40.20 9.99 -13.77
N ARG A 142 -39.91 11.17 -13.20
CA ARG A 142 -39.13 12.22 -13.86
C ARG A 142 -37.67 11.76 -14.05
N LEU A 143 -37.18 11.86 -15.28
CA LEU A 143 -35.80 11.54 -15.65
C LEU A 143 -34.92 12.80 -15.68
N SER A 144 -33.65 12.64 -15.32
CA SER A 144 -32.62 13.68 -15.42
C SER A 144 -32.00 13.70 -16.83
N ALA A 145 -31.44 14.85 -17.24
CA ALA A 145 -30.81 15.03 -18.56
C ALA A 145 -29.70 14.00 -18.88
N ARG A 146 -29.08 13.41 -17.84
CA ARG A 146 -27.93 12.49 -17.96
C ARG A 146 -28.30 11.02 -17.74
N ASP A 147 -29.57 10.73 -17.48
CA ASP A 147 -30.01 9.36 -17.18
C ASP A 147 -30.00 8.52 -18.46
N LYS A 148 -29.16 7.48 -18.47
CA LYS A 148 -29.17 6.42 -19.50
C LYS A 148 -30.20 5.32 -19.18
N PHE A 149 -30.60 5.24 -17.92
CA PHE A 149 -31.55 4.27 -17.36
C PHE A 149 -32.44 4.98 -16.34
N CYS A 150 -33.68 4.53 -16.21
CA CYS A 150 -34.55 4.98 -15.14
C CYS A 150 -34.07 4.41 -13.80
N SER A 151 -33.86 5.28 -12.81
CA SER A 151 -33.42 4.90 -11.45
C SER A 151 -34.47 4.09 -10.67
N GLU A 152 -35.73 4.13 -11.07
CA GLU A 152 -36.84 3.44 -10.37
C GLU A 152 -37.22 2.10 -11.02
N CYS A 153 -37.35 2.05 -12.34
CA CYS A 153 -37.80 0.85 -13.06
C CYS A 153 -36.71 0.14 -13.88
N GLY A 154 -35.49 0.69 -13.93
CA GLY A 154 -34.36 0.08 -14.65
C GLY A 154 -34.46 0.12 -16.18
N THR A 155 -35.57 0.61 -16.75
CA THR A 155 -35.74 0.70 -18.20
C THR A 155 -34.69 1.63 -18.81
N ARG A 156 -34.03 1.17 -19.88
CA ARG A 156 -33.07 1.98 -20.64
C ARG A 156 -33.82 3.10 -21.36
N VAL A 157 -33.31 4.32 -21.24
CA VAL A 157 -33.97 5.51 -21.77
C VAL A 157 -33.23 5.92 -23.04
N GLN A 158 -33.83 5.64 -24.21
CA GLN A 158 -33.27 6.01 -25.51
C GLN A 158 -34.28 6.81 -26.33
N PHE A 159 -33.77 7.77 -27.09
CA PHE A 159 -34.58 8.69 -27.88
C PHE A 159 -34.14 8.68 -29.34
N SER A 160 -35.07 8.72 -30.28
CA SER A 160 -34.81 8.79 -31.72
C SER A 160 -35.49 10.02 -32.36
N CYS A 161 -34.86 10.62 -33.38
CA CYS A 161 -35.52 11.64 -34.24
C CYS A 161 -36.18 10.90 -35.41
N GLU A 162 -37.50 11.00 -35.56
CA GLU A 162 -38.23 10.41 -36.68
C GLU A 162 -37.86 11.03 -38.03
N SER A 163 -37.28 12.24 -38.03
CA SER A 163 -36.91 12.97 -39.25
C SER A 163 -35.48 12.75 -39.72
N CYS A 164 -34.54 12.40 -38.83
CA CYS A 164 -33.14 12.13 -39.21
C CYS A 164 -32.67 10.71 -38.86
N GLY A 165 -33.47 9.93 -38.12
CA GLY A 165 -33.18 8.54 -37.77
C GLY A 165 -32.12 8.34 -36.68
N GLN A 166 -31.53 9.41 -36.14
CA GLN A 166 -30.42 9.29 -35.18
C GLN A 166 -30.92 9.03 -33.75
N VAL A 167 -30.21 8.14 -33.04
CA VAL A 167 -30.53 7.73 -31.66
C VAL A 167 -29.59 8.41 -30.66
N TYR A 168 -30.15 8.90 -29.55
CA TYR A 168 -29.44 9.60 -28.50
C TYR A 168 -29.58 8.89 -27.13
N PRO A 169 -28.47 8.73 -26.37
CA PRO A 169 -28.45 7.99 -25.11
C PRO A 169 -28.80 8.83 -23.87
N THR A 170 -29.15 10.11 -24.06
CA THR A 170 -29.41 11.10 -23.00
C THR A 170 -30.73 11.82 -23.26
N VAL A 171 -31.35 12.32 -22.19
CA VAL A 171 -32.67 12.96 -22.27
C VAL A 171 -32.53 14.36 -22.89
N HIS A 172 -32.91 14.48 -24.16
CA HIS A 172 -33.04 15.75 -24.87
C HIS A 172 -34.49 15.91 -25.35
N LYS A 173 -35.06 17.11 -25.20
CA LYS A 173 -36.44 17.39 -25.65
C LYS A 173 -36.53 17.53 -27.18
N PHE A 174 -35.45 17.97 -27.81
CA PHE A 174 -35.33 18.19 -29.25
C PHE A 174 -34.02 17.63 -29.76
N CYS A 175 -34.00 17.22 -31.03
CA CYS A 175 -32.82 16.71 -31.69
C CYS A 175 -31.82 17.84 -31.98
N PRO A 176 -30.53 17.68 -31.61
CA PRO A 176 -29.50 18.69 -31.87
C PRO A 176 -29.13 18.82 -33.35
N ASN A 177 -29.52 17.87 -34.20
CA ASN A 177 -29.24 17.86 -35.64
C ASN A 177 -30.43 18.36 -36.47
N CYS A 178 -31.63 17.82 -36.21
CA CYS A 178 -32.84 18.07 -37.00
C CYS A 178 -33.78 19.14 -36.38
N GLY A 179 -33.60 19.51 -35.10
CA GLY A 179 -34.48 20.43 -34.36
C GLY A 179 -35.84 19.84 -33.94
N ASN A 180 -36.25 18.71 -34.52
CA ASN A 180 -37.53 18.06 -34.22
C ASN A 180 -37.54 17.39 -32.84
N LYS A 181 -38.75 17.21 -32.31
CA LYS A 181 -38.99 16.55 -31.02
C LYS A 181 -38.51 15.10 -31.11
N LEU A 182 -37.76 14.67 -30.10
CA LEU A 182 -37.35 13.28 -30.00
C LEU A 182 -38.49 12.43 -29.40
N VAL A 183 -38.64 11.22 -29.92
CA VAL A 183 -39.58 10.21 -29.40
C VAL A 183 -38.82 9.10 -28.69
N PHE A 184 -39.49 8.42 -27.77
CA PHE A 184 -38.92 7.26 -27.09
C PHE A 184 -38.78 6.10 -28.08
N SER A 185 -37.59 5.52 -28.13
CA SER A 185 -37.36 4.25 -28.82
C SER A 185 -37.42 3.13 -27.77
N LEU A 186 -38.41 2.23 -27.92
CA LEU A 186 -38.56 1.01 -27.12
C LEU A 186 -37.57 -0.06 -27.59
#